data_AF-A0A084EBD6-F1
#
_entry.id   AF-A0A084EBD6-F1
#
_cell.length_a   1.000
_cell.length_b   1.000
_cell.length_c   1.000
_cell.angle_alpha   90.00
_cell.angle_beta   90.00
_cell.angle_gamma   90.00
#
_symmetry.space_group_name_H-M   'P 1'
#
loop_
_entity.id
_entity.type
_entity.pdbx_description
1 polymer ?
#
loop_
_entity_poly.entity_id
_entity_poly.type
_entity_poly.pdbx_seq_one_letter_code
_entity_poly.pdbx_strand_id
1 'polypeptide(L)'
;MSEAAMACETLASRPRRLHVAAVLLIVGAPLLFLMLLLWSVFRGEGPVVAMGDWEFRAFGQVLPIFNVAAPVIICMLLGVLLDGLLTRRWRRKVEKAMLQRAMDDAAPMAAYSDGGVGSAGRFTRALTMVGSGLIVTALLVTAWAICLPAQSPAAVIRGSATQAVSAPYVATGAPNGRLATTVVQDMLVTQRLTYFVPIIDPAEPKLIRDFVEFVPDKRWNGTSVPEVDPGTSWKAYPAALPRFVHVLYSEGGYAVSPTYHVLASSPSAIQAPYWIVAMQLGLLGVMVLAAALLQRRHAHRLARRYQASLAPA
;
A
#
# COMPACT_ATOMS: atom_id res chain seq x y z
N MET A 1 28.90 14.13 52.58
CA MET A 1 28.42 14.14 51.19
C MET A 1 27.58 12.89 51.00
N SER A 2 26.29 13.10 50.72
CA SER A 2 25.21 12.13 50.92
C SER A 2 25.08 11.15 49.76
N GLU A 3 24.88 9.86 50.04
CA GLU A 3 24.53 8.80 49.08
C GLU A 3 23.32 9.18 48.19
N ALA A 4 22.46 10.09 48.67
CA ALA A 4 21.33 10.61 47.90
C ALA A 4 21.75 11.42 46.65
N ALA A 5 22.92 12.06 46.65
CA ALA A 5 23.41 12.79 45.48
C ALA A 5 23.93 11.83 44.40
N MET A 6 24.49 10.68 44.78
CA MET A 6 25.05 9.70 43.86
C MET A 6 23.96 8.84 43.18
N ALA A 7 22.81 8.64 43.85
CA ALA A 7 21.64 7.98 43.27
C ALA A 7 20.89 8.84 42.23
N CYS A 8 21.01 10.16 42.29
CA CYS A 8 20.29 11.07 41.40
C CYS A 8 20.92 11.15 40.00
N GLU A 9 22.24 10.97 39.90
CA GLU A 9 22.98 11.09 38.64
C GLU A 9 22.87 9.83 37.75
N THR A 10 22.60 8.67 38.34
CA THR A 10 22.49 7.38 37.61
C THR A 10 21.14 7.17 36.92
N LEU A 11 20.10 7.96 37.24
CA LEU A 11 18.79 7.87 36.59
C LEU A 11 18.65 8.73 35.32
N ALA A 12 19.55 9.69 35.09
CA ALA A 12 19.46 10.64 33.98
C ALA A 12 19.91 10.05 32.61
N SER A 13 20.69 8.97 32.59
CA SER A 13 21.30 8.44 31.35
C SER A 13 20.53 7.30 30.67
N ARG A 14 19.49 6.73 31.31
CA ARG A 14 18.67 5.65 30.73
C ARG A 14 17.53 6.01 29.75
N PRO A 15 17.05 7.28 29.56
CA PRO A 15 15.87 7.51 28.75
C PRO A 15 16.10 7.41 27.23
N ARG A 16 17.32 7.63 26.73
CA ARG A 16 17.58 7.66 25.28
C ARG A 16 17.46 6.29 24.60
N ARG A 17 17.99 5.22 25.20
CA ARG A 17 17.96 3.86 24.59
C ARG A 17 16.54 3.30 24.47
N LEU A 18 15.69 3.55 25.46
CA LEU A 18 14.28 3.15 25.46
C LEU A 18 13.46 3.91 24.40
N HIS A 19 13.78 5.18 24.13
CA HIS A 19 13.13 5.94 23.07
C HIS A 19 13.53 5.43 21.68
N VAL A 20 14.82 5.16 21.45
CA VAL A 20 15.29 4.63 20.16
C VAL A 20 14.68 3.26 19.87
N ALA A 21 14.68 2.34 20.84
CA ALA A 21 14.07 1.02 20.67
C ALA A 21 12.55 1.11 20.44
N ALA A 22 11.85 2.02 21.15
CA ALA A 22 10.43 2.23 20.93
C ALA A 22 10.15 2.83 19.53
N VAL A 23 10.93 3.81 19.08
CA VAL A 23 10.78 4.39 17.73
C VAL A 23 11.07 3.35 16.65
N LEU A 24 12.14 2.55 16.79
CA LEU A 24 12.45 1.45 15.88
C LEU A 24 11.33 0.41 15.82
N LEU A 25 10.73 0.06 16.95
CA LEU A 25 9.64 -0.91 16.98
C LEU A 25 8.35 -0.32 16.40
N ILE A 26 8.05 0.95 16.70
CA ILE A 26 6.82 1.65 16.28
C ILE A 26 6.84 1.96 14.78
N VAL A 27 7.98 2.39 14.24
CA VAL A 27 8.11 2.79 12.84
C VAL A 27 8.66 1.64 11.99
N GLY A 28 9.68 0.94 12.50
CA GLY A 28 10.35 -0.13 11.78
C GLY A 28 9.49 -1.38 11.62
N ALA A 29 8.68 -1.78 12.61
CA ALA A 29 7.86 -2.98 12.47
C ALA A 29 6.74 -2.83 11.41
N PRO A 30 5.96 -1.72 11.37
CA PRO A 30 5.00 -1.50 10.30
C PRO A 30 5.67 -1.35 8.94
N LEU A 31 6.83 -0.68 8.86
CA LEU A 31 7.58 -0.54 7.62
C LEU A 31 8.05 -1.91 7.10
N LEU A 32 8.64 -2.73 7.97
CA LEU A 32 9.06 -4.10 7.63
C LEU A 32 7.87 -4.95 7.21
N PHE A 33 6.75 -4.87 7.93
CA PHE A 33 5.53 -5.57 7.59
C PHE A 33 5.00 -5.15 6.21
N LEU A 34 4.96 -3.85 5.92
CA LEU A 34 4.60 -3.32 4.60
C LEU A 34 5.55 -3.84 3.53
N MET A 35 6.87 -3.83 3.76
CA MET A 35 7.85 -4.38 2.82
C MET A 35 7.62 -5.88 2.58
N LEU A 36 7.28 -6.66 3.61
CA LEU A 36 6.95 -8.07 3.48
C LEU A 36 5.65 -8.28 2.69
N LEU A 37 4.64 -7.43 2.87
CA LEU A 37 3.41 -7.48 2.08
C LEU A 37 3.72 -7.17 0.60
N LEU A 38 4.47 -6.10 0.32
CA LEU A 38 4.88 -5.77 -1.05
C LEU A 38 5.68 -6.91 -1.69
N TRP A 39 6.61 -7.50 -0.93
CA TRP A 39 7.37 -8.67 -1.37
C TRP A 39 6.48 -9.87 -1.69
N SER A 40 5.46 -10.13 -0.87
CA SER A 40 4.49 -11.20 -1.11
C SER A 40 3.72 -10.98 -2.41
N VAL A 41 3.25 -9.74 -2.64
CA VAL A 41 2.57 -9.35 -3.88
C VAL A 41 3.49 -9.53 -5.09
N PHE A 42 4.77 -9.17 -4.99
CA PHE A 42 5.75 -9.33 -6.06
C PHE A 42 5.97 -10.79 -6.47
N ARG A 43 6.08 -11.68 -5.49
CA ARG A 43 6.21 -13.12 -5.77
C ARG A 43 4.91 -13.74 -6.25
N GLY A 44 3.79 -13.01 -6.20
CA GLY A 44 2.48 -13.58 -6.43
C GLY A 44 2.15 -14.66 -5.41
N GLU A 45 2.63 -14.53 -4.17
CA GLU A 45 2.44 -15.51 -3.09
C GLU A 45 1.99 -14.81 -1.78
N GLY A 46 1.53 -15.59 -0.80
CA GLY A 46 1.23 -15.09 0.53
C GLY A 46 -0.21 -14.59 0.75
N PRO A 47 -0.49 -13.99 1.92
CA PRO A 47 -1.86 -13.75 2.38
C PRO A 47 -2.62 -12.71 1.56
N VAL A 48 -1.93 -11.68 1.04
CA VAL A 48 -2.57 -10.65 0.18
C VAL A 48 -3.05 -11.27 -1.13
N VAL A 49 -2.22 -12.13 -1.70
CA VAL A 49 -2.54 -12.81 -2.96
C VAL A 49 -3.65 -13.84 -2.74
N ALA A 50 -3.59 -14.61 -1.64
CA ALA A 50 -4.66 -15.52 -1.27
C ALA A 50 -6.00 -14.79 -1.02
N MET A 51 -5.95 -13.59 -0.46
CA MET A 51 -7.13 -12.74 -0.30
C MET A 51 -7.66 -12.26 -1.65
N GLY A 52 -6.79 -11.85 -2.58
CA GLY A 52 -7.20 -11.52 -3.96
C GLY A 52 -7.80 -12.70 -4.72
N ASP A 53 -7.23 -13.91 -4.58
CA ASP A 53 -7.78 -15.13 -5.16
C ASP A 53 -9.17 -15.44 -4.57
N TRP A 54 -9.36 -15.24 -3.26
CA TRP A 54 -10.64 -15.40 -2.58
C TRP A 54 -11.66 -14.35 -3.05
N GLU A 55 -11.28 -13.07 -3.14
CA GLU A 55 -12.14 -11.98 -3.64
C GLU A 55 -12.62 -12.28 -5.06
N PHE A 56 -11.70 -12.71 -5.93
CA PHE A 56 -12.06 -13.07 -7.31
C PHE A 56 -13.06 -14.22 -7.34
N ARG A 57 -12.85 -15.27 -6.55
CA ARG A 57 -13.78 -16.42 -6.48
C ARG A 57 -15.14 -16.03 -5.89
N ALA A 58 -15.17 -15.12 -4.91
CA ALA A 58 -16.38 -14.70 -4.23
C ALA A 58 -17.20 -13.69 -5.03
N PHE A 59 -16.53 -12.74 -5.71
CA PHE A 59 -17.15 -11.57 -6.33
C PHE A 59 -16.98 -11.51 -7.85
N GLY A 60 -16.20 -12.41 -8.46
CA GLY A 60 -15.85 -12.37 -9.88
C GLY A 60 -14.85 -11.26 -10.26
N GLN A 61 -14.34 -10.51 -9.28
CA GLN A 61 -13.41 -9.40 -9.48
C GLN A 61 -12.49 -9.24 -8.26
N VAL A 62 -11.26 -8.80 -8.51
CA VAL A 62 -10.36 -8.37 -7.43
C VAL A 62 -10.58 -6.89 -7.20
N LEU A 63 -10.83 -6.50 -5.95
CA LEU A 63 -11.12 -5.11 -5.60
C LEU A 63 -9.84 -4.48 -5.04
N PRO A 64 -9.14 -3.62 -5.81
CA PRO A 64 -7.86 -3.05 -5.38
C PRO A 64 -7.97 -2.29 -4.06
N ILE A 65 -9.17 -1.74 -3.78
CA ILE A 65 -9.44 -1.01 -2.55
C ILE A 65 -9.27 -1.87 -1.30
N PHE A 66 -9.58 -3.17 -1.32
CA PHE A 66 -9.37 -4.03 -0.15
C PHE A 66 -7.89 -4.31 0.10
N ASN A 67 -7.14 -4.57 -0.98
CA ASN A 67 -5.69 -4.77 -0.90
C ASN A 67 -4.93 -3.51 -0.42
N VAL A 68 -5.46 -2.31 -0.70
CA VAL A 68 -4.92 -1.04 -0.23
C VAL A 68 -5.45 -0.65 1.16
N ALA A 69 -6.74 -0.90 1.44
CA ALA A 69 -7.35 -0.56 2.71
C ALA A 69 -6.84 -1.46 3.84
N ALA A 70 -6.58 -2.74 3.58
CA ALA A 70 -6.07 -3.68 4.58
C ALA A 70 -4.78 -3.18 5.26
N PRO A 71 -3.69 -2.83 4.54
CA PRO A 71 -2.49 -2.29 5.18
C PRO A 71 -2.76 -0.96 5.89
N VAL A 72 -3.59 -0.07 5.33
CA VAL A 72 -3.97 1.19 5.99
C VAL A 72 -4.70 0.94 7.31
N ILE A 73 -5.66 0.01 7.33
CA ILE A 73 -6.41 -0.40 8.51
C ILE A 73 -5.47 -1.03 9.54
N ILE A 74 -4.57 -1.92 9.12
CA ILE A 74 -3.58 -2.55 10.01
C ILE A 74 -2.67 -1.48 10.64
N CYS A 75 -2.15 -0.55 9.83
CA CYS A 75 -1.35 0.58 10.32
C CYS A 75 -2.16 1.47 11.28
N MET A 76 -3.45 1.71 10.99
CA MET A 76 -4.33 2.48 11.86
C MET A 76 -4.55 1.77 13.19
N LEU A 77 -4.88 0.47 13.18
CA LEU A 77 -5.08 -0.34 14.38
C LEU A 77 -3.81 -0.40 15.23
N LEU A 78 -2.66 -0.61 14.60
CA LEU A 78 -1.35 -0.57 15.27
C LEU A 78 -1.09 0.81 15.88
N GLY A 79 -1.34 1.88 15.12
CA GLY A 79 -1.18 3.26 15.60
C GLY A 79 -2.05 3.57 16.81
N VAL A 80 -3.32 3.16 16.78
CA VAL A 80 -4.26 3.31 17.90
C VAL A 80 -3.82 2.50 19.11
N LEU A 81 -3.38 1.25 18.91
CA LEU A 81 -2.91 0.39 19.99
C LEU A 81 -1.65 0.96 20.64
N LEU A 82 -0.72 1.46 19.83
CA LEU A 82 0.51 2.11 20.31
C LEU A 82 0.22 3.42 21.03
N ASP A 83 -0.65 4.29 20.51
CA ASP A 83 -1.07 5.50 21.23
C ASP A 83 -1.74 5.13 22.56
N GLY A 84 -2.58 4.09 22.59
CA GLY A 84 -3.18 3.56 23.81
C GLY A 84 -2.15 3.09 24.84
N LEU A 85 -1.14 2.32 24.41
CA LEU A 85 -0.07 1.84 25.29
C LEU A 85 0.81 2.97 25.81
N LEU A 86 1.17 3.93 24.94
CA LEU A 86 1.97 5.09 25.30
C LEU A 86 1.19 6.00 26.25
N THR A 87 -0.04 6.38 25.91
CA THR A 87 -0.89 7.22 26.77
C THR A 87 -1.17 6.57 28.11
N ARG A 88 -1.37 5.25 28.19
CA ARG A 88 -1.48 4.53 29.48
C ARG A 88 -0.21 4.64 30.32
N ARG A 89 0.97 4.49 29.71
CA ARG A 89 2.26 4.65 30.42
C ARG A 89 2.47 6.08 30.92
N TRP A 90 2.12 7.07 30.11
CA TRP A 90 2.20 8.48 30.50
C TRP A 90 1.21 8.84 31.60
N ARG A 91 -0.05 8.41 31.49
CA ARG A 91 -1.05 8.59 32.55
C ARG A 91 -0.58 8.00 33.87
N ARG A 92 -0.05 6.78 33.88
CA ARG A 92 0.50 6.18 35.11
C ARG A 92 1.65 6.99 35.73
N LYS A 93 2.50 7.63 34.91
CA LYS A 93 3.57 8.51 35.42
C LYS A 93 3.02 9.81 36.00
N VAL A 94 2.10 10.45 35.29
CA VAL A 94 1.48 11.70 35.71
C VAL A 94 0.64 11.48 36.96
N GLU A 95 -0.16 10.41 36.98
CA GLU A 95 -0.99 10.02 38.14
C GLU A 95 -0.12 9.76 39.37
N LYS A 96 1.01 9.04 39.23
CA LYS A 96 1.96 8.89 40.34
C LYS A 96 2.54 10.22 40.81
N ALA A 97 2.95 11.10 39.89
CA ALA A 97 3.49 12.42 40.23
C ALA A 97 2.44 13.33 40.87
N MET A 98 1.17 13.22 40.43
CA MET A 98 0.04 13.95 41.01
C MET A 98 -0.36 13.39 42.36
N LEU A 99 -0.39 12.06 42.55
CA LEU A 99 -0.66 11.44 43.84
C LEU A 99 0.39 11.88 44.86
N GLN A 100 1.66 11.90 44.45
CA GLN A 100 2.75 12.33 45.30
C GLN A 100 2.62 13.81 45.69
N ARG A 101 2.29 14.69 44.74
CA ARG A 101 1.98 16.10 45.04
C ARG A 101 0.71 16.30 45.87
N ALA A 102 -0.32 15.49 45.69
CA ALA A 102 -1.55 15.57 46.47
C ALA A 102 -1.38 15.03 47.90
N MET A 103 -0.40 14.17 48.12
CA MET A 103 0.05 13.79 49.47
C MET A 103 0.84 14.92 50.13
N ASP A 104 1.57 15.73 49.34
CA ASP A 104 2.36 16.86 49.84
C ASP A 104 1.51 18.14 50.05
N ASP A 105 0.50 18.39 49.19
CA ASP A 105 -0.37 19.56 49.24
C ASP A 105 -1.85 19.15 49.43
N ALA A 106 -2.46 19.56 50.55
CA ALA A 106 -3.88 19.35 50.86
C ALA A 106 -4.82 20.26 50.04
N ALA A 107 -4.71 20.26 48.72
CA ALA A 107 -5.54 21.07 47.81
C ALA A 107 -6.55 20.21 47.02
N PRO A 108 -7.79 20.71 46.80
CA PRO A 108 -8.86 19.92 46.21
C PRO A 108 -8.62 19.61 44.73
N MET A 109 -8.58 18.32 44.43
CA MET A 109 -8.51 17.67 43.11
C MET A 109 -9.79 17.85 42.25
N ALA A 110 -10.43 19.01 42.32
CA ALA A 110 -11.66 19.28 41.58
C ALA A 110 -11.35 20.02 40.27
N ALA A 111 -12.00 19.62 39.19
CA ALA A 111 -12.08 20.33 37.90
C ALA A 111 -10.96 20.14 36.86
N TYR A 112 -10.49 18.91 36.65
CA TYR A 112 -9.86 18.53 35.37
C TYR A 112 -10.57 17.36 34.68
N SER A 113 -11.91 17.33 34.73
CA SER A 113 -12.70 16.48 33.84
C SER A 113 -12.77 17.10 32.45
N ASP A 114 -11.62 17.11 31.80
CA ASP A 114 -11.33 17.66 30.47
C ASP A 114 -11.78 16.69 29.36
N GLY A 115 -13.02 16.17 29.49
CA GLY A 115 -13.57 15.11 28.65
C GLY A 115 -13.73 15.52 27.18
N GLY A 116 -14.02 16.80 26.93
CA GLY A 116 -14.18 17.37 25.59
C GLY A 116 -12.86 17.68 24.88
N VAL A 117 -11.87 18.25 25.59
CA VAL A 117 -10.54 18.55 25.02
C VAL A 117 -9.77 17.26 24.74
N GLY A 118 -9.95 16.24 25.59
CA GLY A 118 -9.36 14.92 25.40
C GLY A 118 -9.90 14.14 24.19
N SER A 119 -11.15 14.37 23.75
CA SER A 119 -11.71 13.70 22.56
C SER A 119 -11.19 14.35 21.27
N ALA A 120 -11.17 15.68 21.20
CA ALA A 120 -10.66 16.44 20.06
C ALA A 120 -9.18 16.16 19.79
N GLY A 121 -8.37 16.01 20.85
CA GLY A 121 -6.97 15.62 20.74
C GLY A 121 -6.79 14.20 20.17
N ARG A 122 -7.60 13.23 20.61
CA ARG A 122 -7.56 11.85 20.10
C ARG A 122 -7.96 11.77 18.63
N PHE A 123 -9.02 12.47 18.23
CA PHE A 123 -9.46 12.52 16.85
C PHE A 123 -8.41 13.16 15.93
N THR A 124 -7.80 14.27 16.35
CA THR A 124 -6.71 14.92 15.61
C THR A 124 -5.53 13.97 15.44
N ARG A 125 -5.13 13.23 16.49
CA ARG A 125 -4.07 12.23 16.40
C ARG A 125 -4.40 11.12 15.43
N ALA A 126 -5.62 10.58 15.49
CA ALA A 126 -6.08 9.54 14.57
C ALA A 126 -5.99 10.03 13.11
N LEU A 127 -6.47 11.25 12.81
CA LEU A 127 -6.33 11.83 11.48
C LEU A 127 -4.85 11.99 11.08
N THR A 128 -3.99 12.49 11.96
CA THR A 128 -2.56 12.58 11.63
C THR A 128 -1.92 11.22 11.35
N MET A 129 -2.28 10.18 12.12
CA MET A 129 -1.77 8.83 11.92
C MET A 129 -2.23 8.26 10.58
N VAL A 130 -3.54 8.33 10.28
CA VAL A 130 -4.10 7.87 9.01
C VAL A 130 -3.47 8.63 7.83
N GLY A 131 -3.43 9.96 7.89
CA GLY A 131 -2.85 10.78 6.84
C GLY A 131 -1.37 10.47 6.61
N SER A 132 -0.57 10.34 7.68
CA SER A 132 0.84 9.96 7.55
C SER A 132 1.04 8.54 7.01
N GLY A 133 0.19 7.58 7.40
CA GLY A 133 0.25 6.20 6.91
C GLY A 133 -0.06 6.12 5.42
N LEU A 134 -1.02 6.90 4.94
CA LEU A 134 -1.32 7.03 3.51
C LEU A 134 -0.14 7.59 2.72
N ILE A 135 0.52 8.64 3.23
CA ILE A 135 1.73 9.22 2.59
C ILE A 135 2.87 8.21 2.55
N VAL A 136 3.14 7.51 3.66
CA VAL A 136 4.20 6.47 3.71
C VAL A 136 3.89 5.36 2.71
N THR A 137 2.64 4.91 2.64
CA THR A 137 2.22 3.88 1.67
C THR A 137 2.39 4.37 0.24
N ALA A 138 2.00 5.62 -0.06
CA ALA A 138 2.21 6.24 -1.37
C ALA A 138 3.69 6.32 -1.78
N LEU A 139 4.58 6.66 -0.83
CA LEU A 139 6.02 6.70 -1.05
C LEU A 139 6.60 5.30 -1.30
N LEU A 140 6.12 4.29 -0.57
CA LEU A 140 6.53 2.90 -0.79
C LEU A 140 6.09 2.39 -2.17
N VAL A 141 4.84 2.68 -2.57
CA VAL A 141 4.34 2.33 -3.92
C VAL A 141 5.11 3.08 -5.00
N THR A 142 5.46 4.35 -4.79
CA THR A 142 6.32 5.12 -5.70
C THR A 142 7.72 4.51 -5.82
N ALA A 143 8.38 4.24 -4.69
CA ALA A 143 9.69 3.61 -4.67
C ALA A 143 9.65 2.25 -5.39
N TRP A 144 8.59 1.49 -5.17
CA TRP A 144 8.32 0.24 -5.85
C TRP A 144 8.16 0.40 -7.37
N ALA A 145 7.36 1.38 -7.81
CA ALA A 145 7.15 1.67 -9.24
C ALA A 145 8.47 1.99 -9.97
N ILE A 146 9.40 2.67 -9.27
CA ILE A 146 10.75 2.97 -9.77
C ILE A 146 11.63 1.70 -9.83
N CYS A 147 11.50 0.80 -8.85
CA CYS A 147 12.26 -0.46 -8.80
C CYS A 147 11.76 -1.52 -9.78
N LEU A 148 10.55 -1.39 -10.35
CA LEU A 148 10.09 -2.30 -11.39
C LEU A 148 11.06 -2.24 -12.59
N PRO A 149 11.44 -3.40 -13.15
CA PRO A 149 12.48 -3.47 -14.17
C PRO A 149 12.11 -2.63 -15.40
N ALA A 150 12.67 -1.43 -15.49
CA ALA A 150 12.47 -0.54 -16.64
C ALA A 150 13.13 -1.09 -17.91
N GLN A 151 14.16 -1.92 -17.73
CA GLN A 151 14.88 -2.63 -18.76
C GLN A 151 14.50 -4.10 -18.69
N SER A 152 13.58 -4.50 -19.56
CA SER A 152 13.27 -5.89 -19.84
C SER A 152 13.82 -6.25 -21.22
N PRO A 153 14.30 -7.49 -21.42
CA PRO A 153 14.87 -7.91 -22.69
C PRO A 153 13.86 -7.71 -23.82
N ALA A 154 14.34 -7.24 -24.97
CA ALA A 154 13.54 -7.22 -26.17
C ALA A 154 13.05 -8.63 -26.49
N ALA A 155 11.78 -8.74 -26.86
CA ALA A 155 11.08 -9.99 -27.09
C ALA A 155 10.52 -10.04 -28.51
N VAL A 156 10.56 -11.22 -29.11
CA VAL A 156 9.95 -11.48 -30.42
C VAL A 156 9.03 -12.70 -30.31
N ILE A 157 7.91 -12.66 -31.01
CA ILE A 157 6.96 -13.78 -31.09
C ILE A 157 7.37 -14.66 -32.29
N ARG A 158 7.72 -15.93 -32.03
CA ARG A 158 8.18 -16.86 -33.07
C ARG A 158 7.05 -17.12 -34.06
N GLY A 159 7.23 -16.65 -35.31
CA GLY A 159 6.26 -16.76 -36.40
C GLY A 159 5.78 -15.42 -36.97
N SER A 160 6.14 -14.30 -36.34
CA SER A 160 5.60 -12.96 -36.64
C SER A 160 6.56 -12.02 -37.42
N ALA A 161 7.40 -12.60 -38.30
CA ALA A 161 8.34 -11.96 -39.25
C ALA A 161 9.82 -11.80 -38.83
N THR A 162 10.65 -11.92 -39.87
CA THR A 162 12.10 -11.73 -40.15
C THR A 162 13.13 -11.21 -39.12
N GLN A 163 12.76 -10.76 -37.93
CA GLN A 163 13.70 -10.19 -36.93
C GLN A 163 14.10 -11.15 -35.81
N ALA A 164 13.72 -12.43 -35.89
CA ALA A 164 13.96 -13.44 -34.85
C ALA A 164 15.45 -13.76 -34.56
N VAL A 165 16.41 -13.15 -35.28
CA VAL A 165 17.82 -13.57 -35.27
C VAL A 165 18.62 -12.97 -34.10
N SER A 166 18.13 -11.96 -33.38
CA SER A 166 18.94 -11.26 -32.36
C SER A 166 18.22 -10.80 -31.10
N ALA A 167 16.95 -11.18 -30.88
CA ALA A 167 16.25 -10.85 -29.64
C ALA A 167 16.69 -11.78 -28.48
N PRO A 168 17.03 -11.24 -27.29
CA PRO A 168 17.44 -12.05 -26.14
C PRO A 168 16.30 -12.89 -25.55
N TYR A 169 15.04 -12.59 -25.84
CA TYR A 169 13.88 -13.40 -25.48
C TYR A 169 13.02 -13.73 -26.72
N VAL A 170 12.59 -14.98 -26.84
CA VAL A 170 11.73 -15.44 -27.94
C VAL A 170 10.56 -16.22 -27.36
N ALA A 171 9.35 -15.69 -27.52
CA ALA A 171 8.12 -16.39 -27.15
C ALA A 171 7.77 -17.41 -28.24
N THR A 172 7.45 -18.64 -27.86
CA THR A 172 7.11 -19.73 -28.79
C THR A 172 5.60 -19.88 -28.94
N GLY A 173 5.10 -19.82 -30.18
CA GLY A 173 3.68 -20.03 -30.48
C GLY A 173 3.01 -18.82 -31.13
N ALA A 174 1.68 -18.85 -31.17
CA ALA A 174 0.86 -17.80 -31.78
C ALA A 174 -0.06 -17.14 -30.73
N PRO A 175 -0.21 -15.81 -30.74
CA PRO A 175 -1.21 -15.13 -29.92
C PRO A 175 -2.62 -15.60 -30.30
N ASN A 176 -3.42 -15.97 -29.29
CA ASN A 176 -4.80 -16.37 -29.51
C ASN A 176 -5.77 -15.38 -28.86
N GLY A 177 -6.17 -14.36 -29.61
CA GLY A 177 -7.09 -13.31 -29.13
C GLY A 177 -8.46 -13.83 -28.68
N ARG A 178 -8.89 -15.03 -29.09
CA ARG A 178 -10.16 -15.62 -28.61
C ARG A 178 -10.10 -16.04 -27.15
N LEU A 179 -8.89 -16.27 -26.64
CA LEU A 179 -8.64 -16.59 -25.24
C LEU A 179 -8.21 -15.33 -24.45
N ALA A 180 -8.38 -14.13 -25.03
CA ALA A 180 -7.98 -12.91 -24.37
C ALA A 180 -8.75 -12.70 -23.07
N THR A 181 -8.01 -12.37 -22.01
CA THR A 181 -8.60 -12.02 -20.72
C THR A 181 -8.57 -10.53 -20.54
N THR A 182 -9.70 -9.96 -20.16
CA THR A 182 -9.83 -8.52 -19.90
C THR A 182 -9.63 -8.26 -18.43
N VAL A 183 -8.76 -7.29 -18.12
CA VAL A 183 -8.61 -6.75 -16.78
C VAL A 183 -9.10 -5.32 -16.79
N VAL A 184 -10.17 -5.08 -16.05
CA VAL A 184 -10.67 -3.74 -15.77
C VAL A 184 -9.96 -3.24 -14.53
N GLN A 185 -9.09 -2.24 -14.71
CA GLN A 185 -8.48 -1.52 -13.60
C GLN A 185 -9.32 -0.29 -13.31
N ASP A 186 -10.26 -0.44 -12.37
CA ASP A 186 -11.02 0.67 -11.81
C ASP A 186 -10.13 1.46 -10.85
N MET A 187 -9.62 2.59 -11.34
CA MET A 187 -8.96 3.59 -10.51
C MET A 187 -9.98 4.69 -10.22
N LEU A 188 -9.89 5.35 -9.06
CA LEU A 188 -10.87 6.35 -8.58
C LEU A 188 -11.29 7.41 -9.63
N VAL A 189 -10.41 7.75 -10.58
CA VAL A 189 -10.63 8.80 -11.58
C VAL A 189 -10.56 8.28 -13.03
N THR A 190 -10.05 7.07 -13.24
CA THR A 190 -9.78 6.52 -14.58
C THR A 190 -10.06 5.04 -14.60
N GLN A 191 -10.80 4.58 -15.60
CA GLN A 191 -10.90 3.16 -15.90
C GLN A 191 -9.91 2.82 -16.99
N ARG A 192 -9.05 1.83 -16.74
CA ARG A 192 -8.14 1.30 -17.76
C ARG A 192 -8.51 -0.14 -18.05
N LEU A 193 -8.85 -0.40 -19.30
CA LEU A 193 -9.06 -1.75 -19.83
C LEU A 193 -7.75 -2.23 -20.42
N THR A 194 -7.24 -3.34 -19.90
CA THR A 194 -6.06 -4.02 -20.42
C THR A 194 -6.44 -5.44 -20.81
N TYR A 195 -6.05 -5.86 -22.01
CA TYR A 195 -6.27 -7.23 -22.48
C TYR A 195 -4.97 -8.00 -22.41
N PHE A 196 -5.05 -9.24 -21.94
CA PHE A 196 -3.92 -10.16 -21.96
C PHE A 196 -4.26 -11.31 -22.91
N VAL A 197 -3.54 -11.36 -24.02
CA VAL A 197 -3.70 -12.38 -25.06
C VAL A 197 -2.66 -13.47 -24.81
N PRO A 198 -3.05 -14.73 -24.58
CA PRO A 198 -2.08 -15.79 -24.35
C PRO A 198 -1.42 -16.19 -25.67
N ILE A 199 -0.13 -16.52 -25.62
CA ILE A 199 0.59 -17.15 -26.72
C ILE A 199 0.50 -18.66 -26.51
N ILE A 200 -0.09 -19.36 -27.47
CA ILE A 200 -0.28 -20.80 -27.40
C ILE A 200 0.83 -21.48 -28.20
N ASP A 201 1.66 -22.25 -27.50
CA ASP A 201 2.64 -23.12 -28.13
C ASP A 201 1.93 -24.36 -28.69
N PRO A 202 2.04 -24.66 -30.00
CA PRO A 202 1.41 -25.85 -30.58
C PRO A 202 1.94 -27.17 -29.99
N ALA A 203 3.16 -27.19 -29.42
CA ALA A 203 3.71 -28.37 -28.77
C ALA A 203 3.10 -28.62 -27.38
N GLU A 204 2.70 -27.55 -26.68
CA GLU A 204 2.14 -27.60 -25.32
C GLU A 204 0.86 -26.75 -25.24
N PRO A 205 -0.22 -27.11 -25.96
CA PRO A 205 -1.37 -26.22 -26.19
C PRO A 205 -2.16 -25.85 -24.93
N LYS A 206 -1.96 -26.58 -23.82
CA LYS A 206 -2.60 -26.32 -22.53
C LYS A 206 -1.70 -25.58 -21.53
N LEU A 207 -0.41 -25.38 -21.82
CA LEU A 207 0.51 -24.67 -20.93
C LEU A 207 0.84 -23.30 -21.50
N ILE A 208 0.43 -22.24 -20.81
CA ILE A 208 0.66 -20.86 -21.22
C ILE A 208 1.89 -20.33 -20.50
N ARG A 209 2.91 -19.93 -21.28
CA ARG A 209 4.17 -19.37 -20.78
C ARG A 209 4.27 -17.88 -21.03
N ASP A 210 3.62 -17.39 -22.07
CA ASP A 210 3.72 -16.01 -22.51
C ASP A 210 2.34 -15.41 -22.75
N PHE A 211 2.23 -14.14 -22.40
CA PHE A 211 1.06 -13.32 -22.67
C PHE A 211 1.49 -12.06 -23.38
N VAL A 212 0.61 -11.47 -24.19
CA VAL A 212 0.80 -10.16 -24.79
C VAL A 212 -0.18 -9.19 -24.15
N GLU A 213 0.34 -8.08 -23.62
CA GLU A 213 -0.47 -6.95 -23.21
C GLU A 213 -0.97 -6.23 -24.47
N PHE A 214 -2.27 -6.34 -24.73
CA PHE A 214 -2.95 -5.66 -25.81
C PHE A 214 -3.72 -4.47 -25.25
N VAL A 215 -3.37 -3.27 -25.73
CA VAL A 215 -4.13 -2.05 -25.50
C VAL A 215 -4.82 -1.71 -26.82
N PRO A 216 -6.15 -1.84 -26.91
CA PRO A 216 -6.85 -1.59 -28.16
C PRO A 216 -6.66 -0.16 -28.64
N ASP A 217 -6.49 -0.01 -29.95
CA ASP A 217 -6.51 1.29 -30.60
C ASP A 217 -7.86 1.98 -30.41
N LYS A 218 -7.86 3.32 -30.51
CA LYS A 218 -9.09 4.14 -30.44
C LYS A 218 -10.18 3.76 -31.45
N ARG A 219 -9.81 3.00 -32.49
CA ARG A 219 -10.72 2.53 -33.56
C ARG A 219 -11.31 1.15 -33.28
N TRP A 220 -10.85 0.45 -32.24
CA TRP A 220 -11.40 -0.85 -31.87
C TRP A 220 -12.79 -0.70 -31.29
N ASN A 221 -13.73 -1.48 -31.82
CA ASN A 221 -15.16 -1.36 -31.51
C ASN A 221 -15.62 -2.28 -30.37
N GLY A 222 -14.71 -3.01 -29.73
CA GLY A 222 -15.02 -3.93 -28.64
C GLY A 222 -15.60 -5.28 -29.06
N THR A 223 -15.95 -5.46 -30.35
CA THR A 223 -16.61 -6.68 -30.83
C THR A 223 -15.69 -7.60 -31.62
N SER A 224 -14.60 -7.08 -32.18
CA SER A 224 -13.62 -7.92 -32.87
C SER A 224 -12.64 -8.57 -31.90
N VAL A 225 -12.19 -9.76 -32.26
CA VAL A 225 -11.13 -10.48 -31.53
C VAL A 225 -9.89 -9.59 -31.46
N PRO A 226 -9.26 -9.41 -30.28
CA PRO A 226 -7.99 -8.70 -30.17
C PRO A 226 -6.93 -9.31 -31.10
N GLU A 227 -6.43 -8.52 -32.05
CA GLU A 227 -5.35 -8.91 -32.95
C GLU A 227 -4.04 -8.27 -32.46
N VAL A 228 -3.07 -9.12 -32.14
CA VAL A 228 -1.74 -8.68 -31.71
C VAL A 228 -0.94 -8.31 -32.95
N ASP A 229 -0.47 -7.07 -33.03
CA ASP A 229 0.39 -6.63 -34.11
C ASP A 229 1.78 -7.30 -34.02
N PRO A 230 2.16 -8.11 -35.02
CA PRO A 230 3.46 -8.76 -35.06
C PRO A 230 4.65 -7.79 -35.23
N GLY A 231 4.41 -6.57 -35.73
CA GLY A 231 5.44 -5.56 -35.95
C GLY A 231 5.83 -4.75 -34.71
N THR A 232 5.08 -4.90 -33.61
CA THR A 232 5.32 -4.15 -32.37
C THR A 232 6.60 -4.61 -31.68
N SER A 233 7.40 -3.66 -31.18
CA SER A 233 8.58 -3.97 -30.37
C SER A 233 8.14 -4.37 -28.95
N TRP A 234 8.26 -5.64 -28.63
CA TRP A 234 7.85 -6.19 -27.34
C TRP A 234 9.02 -6.25 -26.36
N LYS A 235 8.70 -6.15 -25.06
CA LYS A 235 9.62 -6.41 -23.96
C LYS A 235 9.01 -7.45 -23.03
N ALA A 236 9.80 -8.44 -22.60
CA ALA A 236 9.34 -9.53 -21.76
C ALA A 236 9.49 -9.22 -20.27
N TYR A 237 8.37 -9.07 -19.57
CA TYR A 237 8.31 -8.79 -18.14
C TYR A 237 7.93 -10.05 -17.36
N PRO A 238 8.75 -10.51 -16.39
CA PRO A 238 8.43 -11.69 -15.61
C PRO A 238 7.28 -11.40 -14.63
N ALA A 239 6.38 -12.37 -14.47
CA ALA A 239 5.36 -12.40 -13.42
C ALA A 239 4.46 -11.14 -13.31
N ALA A 240 4.17 -10.48 -14.43
CA ALA A 240 3.44 -9.21 -14.45
C ALA A 240 1.90 -9.37 -14.57
N LEU A 241 1.35 -10.58 -14.51
CA LEU A 241 -0.10 -10.78 -14.52
C LEU A 241 -0.69 -10.74 -13.11
N PRO A 242 -1.88 -10.17 -12.94
CA PRO A 242 -2.68 -10.40 -11.76
C PRO A 242 -2.96 -11.90 -11.56
N ARG A 243 -2.88 -12.40 -10.32
CA ARG A 243 -3.00 -13.84 -10.07
C ARG A 243 -4.38 -14.42 -10.41
N PHE A 244 -5.45 -13.64 -10.33
CA PHE A 244 -6.78 -14.12 -10.75
C PHE A 244 -6.83 -14.56 -12.22
N VAL A 245 -5.93 -14.05 -13.07
CA VAL A 245 -5.80 -14.50 -14.46
C VAL A 245 -5.44 -15.98 -14.51
N HIS A 246 -4.61 -16.47 -13.58
CA HIS A 246 -4.26 -17.89 -13.46
C HIS A 246 -5.48 -18.73 -13.14
N VAL A 247 -6.33 -18.25 -12.22
CA VAL A 247 -7.58 -18.92 -11.85
C VAL A 247 -8.48 -19.03 -13.07
N LEU A 248 -8.68 -17.94 -13.81
CA LEU A 248 -9.54 -17.91 -14.98
C LEU A 248 -9.09 -18.89 -16.08
N TYR A 249 -7.78 -18.93 -16.39
CA TYR A 249 -7.25 -19.90 -17.36
C TYR A 249 -7.34 -21.35 -16.86
N SER A 250 -7.12 -21.57 -15.55
CA SER A 250 -7.23 -22.90 -14.95
C SER A 250 -8.65 -23.46 -15.01
N GLU A 251 -9.67 -22.62 -14.84
CA GLU A 251 -11.07 -23.01 -15.01
C GLU A 251 -11.40 -23.34 -16.48
N GLY A 252 -10.72 -22.69 -17.43
CA GLY A 252 -10.78 -23.01 -18.86
C GLY A 252 -9.97 -24.25 -19.28
N GLY A 253 -9.30 -24.94 -18.35
CA GLY A 253 -8.49 -26.14 -18.64
C GLY A 253 -7.07 -25.85 -19.13
N TYR A 254 -6.59 -24.61 -18.98
CA TYR A 254 -5.22 -24.20 -19.27
C TYR A 254 -4.41 -24.05 -17.98
N ALA A 255 -3.15 -24.48 -18.00
CA ALA A 255 -2.20 -24.21 -16.93
C ALA A 255 -1.37 -22.97 -17.30
N VAL A 256 -1.19 -22.04 -16.35
CA VAL A 256 -0.22 -20.95 -16.50
C VAL A 256 1.09 -21.39 -15.86
N SER A 257 2.20 -21.29 -16.59
CA SER A 257 3.54 -21.61 -16.09
C SER A 257 3.86 -20.74 -14.85
N PRO A 258 4.50 -21.27 -13.79
CA PRO A 258 4.96 -20.46 -12.67
C PRO A 258 5.96 -19.37 -13.10
N THR A 259 6.76 -19.66 -14.13
CA THR A 259 7.66 -18.73 -14.79
C THR A 259 7.05 -18.31 -16.12
N TYR A 260 6.15 -17.34 -16.07
CA TYR A 260 5.51 -16.77 -17.25
C TYR A 260 5.98 -15.32 -17.48
N HIS A 261 5.90 -14.87 -18.73
CA HIS A 261 6.21 -13.51 -19.11
C HIS A 261 5.00 -12.80 -19.71
N VAL A 262 4.94 -11.49 -19.49
CA VAL A 262 4.03 -10.59 -20.19
C VAL A 262 4.85 -9.75 -21.15
N LEU A 263 4.54 -9.84 -22.43
CA LEU A 263 5.08 -9.05 -23.50
C LEU A 263 4.32 -7.73 -23.54
N ALA A 264 4.97 -6.64 -23.15
CA ALA A 264 4.39 -5.30 -23.21
C ALA A 264 5.21 -4.40 -24.13
N SER A 265 4.54 -3.49 -24.82
CA SER A 265 5.18 -2.54 -25.75
C SER A 265 5.97 -1.44 -25.02
N SER A 266 5.65 -1.18 -23.75
CA SER A 266 6.30 -0.13 -22.97
C SER A 266 6.34 -0.45 -21.47
N PRO A 267 7.41 -0.03 -20.75
CA PRO A 267 7.49 -0.17 -19.29
C PRO A 267 6.44 0.68 -18.57
N SER A 268 6.03 1.79 -19.17
CA SER A 268 4.99 2.68 -18.63
C SER A 268 3.65 1.96 -18.52
N ALA A 269 3.34 1.01 -19.40
CA ALA A 269 2.09 0.26 -19.35
C ALA A 269 1.95 -0.51 -18.02
N ILE A 270 3.03 -1.13 -17.57
CA ILE A 270 3.10 -1.92 -16.33
C ILE A 270 3.27 -1.03 -15.09
N GLN A 271 4.00 0.07 -15.21
CA GLN A 271 4.26 0.99 -14.09
C GLN A 271 3.09 1.95 -13.80
N ALA A 272 2.32 2.34 -14.82
CA ALA A 272 1.27 3.35 -14.69
C ALA A 272 0.24 3.09 -13.57
N PRO A 273 -0.26 1.85 -13.35
CA PRO A 273 -1.19 1.58 -12.26
C PRO A 273 -0.59 1.91 -10.88
N TYR A 274 0.70 1.63 -10.68
CA TYR A 274 1.40 1.95 -9.44
C TYR A 274 1.52 3.46 -9.22
N TRP A 275 1.85 4.22 -10.27
CA TRP A 275 1.92 5.68 -10.21
C TRP A 275 0.58 6.31 -9.87
N ILE A 276 -0.50 5.82 -10.48
CA ILE A 276 -1.85 6.35 -10.23
C ILE A 276 -2.29 6.03 -8.79
N VAL A 277 -2.07 4.81 -8.31
CA VAL A 277 -2.37 4.43 -6.92
C VAL A 277 -1.55 5.26 -5.93
N ALA A 278 -0.25 5.44 -6.18
CA ALA A 278 0.61 6.27 -5.34
C ALA A 278 0.12 7.72 -5.29
N MET A 279 -0.25 8.30 -6.44
CA MET A 279 -0.78 9.67 -6.51
C MET A 279 -2.10 9.81 -5.74
N GLN A 280 -3.02 8.85 -5.87
CA GLN A 280 -4.32 8.85 -5.17
C GLN A 280 -4.14 8.74 -3.66
N LEU A 281 -3.27 7.82 -3.20
CA LEU A 281 -2.93 7.68 -1.79
C LEU A 281 -2.25 8.94 -1.24
N GLY A 282 -1.33 9.53 -2.02
CA GLY A 282 -0.66 10.77 -1.68
C GLY A 282 -1.65 11.92 -1.49
N LEU A 283 -2.55 12.12 -2.46
CA LEU A 283 -3.59 13.16 -2.41
C LEU A 283 -4.53 12.96 -1.21
N LEU A 284 -5.02 11.75 -1.00
CA LEU A 284 -5.88 11.43 0.14
C LEU A 284 -5.16 11.66 1.47
N GLY A 285 -3.89 11.26 1.57
CA GLY A 285 -3.05 11.50 2.74
C GLY A 285 -2.90 13.00 3.04
N VAL A 286 -2.63 13.83 2.01
CA VAL A 286 -2.55 15.28 2.15
C VAL A 286 -3.89 15.88 2.62
N MET A 287 -5.02 15.45 2.05
CA MET A 287 -6.35 15.91 2.45
C MET A 287 -6.65 15.59 3.92
N VAL A 288 -6.35 14.37 4.36
CA VAL A 288 -6.53 13.95 5.77
C VAL A 288 -5.62 14.73 6.71
N LEU A 289 -4.36 14.98 6.34
CA LEU A 289 -3.45 15.82 7.13
C LEU A 289 -3.91 17.27 7.20
N ALA A 290 -4.43 17.83 6.11
CA ALA A 290 -5.02 19.17 6.10
C ALA A 290 -6.23 19.24 7.05
N ALA A 291 -7.12 18.25 7.03
CA ALA A 291 -8.23 18.14 7.97
C ALA A 291 -7.73 18.05 9.43
N ALA A 292 -6.67 17.28 9.69
CA ALA A 292 -6.05 17.19 11.02
C ALA A 292 -5.51 18.56 11.49
N LEU A 293 -4.86 19.32 10.60
CA LEU A 293 -4.35 20.66 10.89
C LEU A 293 -5.48 21.65 11.17
N LEU A 294 -6.57 21.61 10.39
CA LEU A 294 -7.75 22.43 10.63
C LEU A 294 -8.40 22.10 11.97
N GLN A 295 -8.55 20.81 12.29
CA GLN A 295 -9.08 20.36 13.57
C GLN A 295 -8.20 20.82 14.74
N ARG A 296 -6.87 20.74 14.59
CA ARG A 296 -5.92 21.24 15.58
C ARG A 296 -6.07 22.74 15.81
N ARG A 297 -6.20 23.52 14.73
CA ARG A 297 -6.44 24.98 14.81
C ARG A 297 -7.77 25.28 15.50
N HIS A 298 -8.82 24.54 15.18
CA HIS A 298 -10.14 24.70 15.80
C HIS A 298 -10.10 24.40 17.30
N ALA A 299 -9.48 23.29 17.71
CA ALA A 299 -9.30 22.92 19.11
C ALA A 299 -8.51 23.98 19.89
N HIS A 300 -7.44 24.53 19.32
CA HIS A 300 -6.70 25.63 19.95
C HIS A 300 -7.53 26.90 20.11
N ARG A 301 -8.39 27.24 19.13
CA ARG A 301 -9.29 28.40 19.23
C ARG A 301 -10.33 28.21 20.32
N LEU A 302 -10.93 27.02 20.43
CA LEU A 302 -11.89 26.70 21.48
C LEU A 302 -11.24 26.76 22.87
N ALA A 303 -10.04 26.18 23.03
CA ALA A 303 -9.31 26.24 24.29
C ALA A 303 -9.00 27.68 24.73
N ARG A 304 -8.59 28.55 23.79
CA ARG A 304 -8.35 29.98 24.07
C ARG A 304 -9.64 30.71 24.49
N ARG A 305 -10.77 30.43 23.83
CA ARG A 305 -12.07 31.02 24.19
C ARG A 305 -12.52 30.59 25.58
N TYR A 306 -12.36 29.31 25.90
CA TYR A 306 -12.70 28.76 27.21
C TYR A 306 -11.84 29.35 28.33
N GLN A 307 -10.53 29.52 28.09
CA GLN A 307 -9.64 30.23 29.03
C GLN A 307 -10.05 31.69 29.22
N ALA A 308 -10.41 32.40 28.15
CA ALA A 308 -10.85 33.78 28.23
C ALA A 308 -12.16 33.94 29.03
N SER A 309 -13.10 32.99 28.94
CA SER A 309 -14.33 33.01 29.75
C SER A 309 -14.13 32.69 31.23
N LEU A 310 -12.97 32.13 31.60
CA LEU A 310 -12.64 31.77 32.98
C LEU A 310 -11.76 32.84 33.68
N ALA A 311 -11.27 33.83 32.95
CA ALA A 311 -10.53 34.93 33.56
C ALA A 311 -11.49 35.81 34.39
N PRO A 312 -11.22 36.06 35.68
CA PRO A 312 -12.05 36.94 36.49
C PRO A 312 -12.05 38.36 35.89
N ALA A 313 -13.24 38.98 35.88
CA ALA A 313 -13.47 40.33 35.37
C ALA A 313 -12.70 41.39 36.18
#